data_AF-A0A1G3VXI5-F1
#
_entry.id   AF-A0A1G3VXI5-F1
#
_cell.length_a   1.000
_cell.length_b   1.000
_cell.length_c   1.000
_cell.angle_alpha   90.00
_cell.angle_beta   90.00
_cell.angle_gamma   90.00
#
_symmetry.space_group_name_H-M   'P 1'
#
loop_
_entity.id
_entity.type
_entity.pdbx_description
1 polymer ?
#
loop_
_entity_poly.entity_id
_entity_poly.type
_entity_poly.pdbx_seq_one_letter_code
_entity_poly.pdbx_strand_id
1 'polypeptide(L)'
;MKVFIVFYSLYGHIRRMAEAVGEGAKEVGGAEVSLYRVPETLPEEILKKMGALEAQKGMASIPVCTVEELSQADAIIFGTPTRFGNMCGQMRQFLDATGGLWAQGALTGKLGSVFTSSATQHGGQ
;
A
#
# COMPACT_ATOMS: atom_id res chain seq x y z
N MET A 1 2.06 -10.94 -16.38
CA MET A 1 2.31 -9.56 -15.91
C MET A 1 2.06 -9.50 -14.43
N LYS A 2 3.06 -9.19 -13.61
CA LYS A 2 2.96 -9.13 -12.15
C LYS A 2 2.48 -7.74 -11.71
N VAL A 3 1.32 -7.68 -11.07
CA VAL A 3 0.74 -6.45 -10.55
C VAL A 3 0.75 -6.52 -9.03
N PHE A 4 1.53 -5.64 -8.41
CA PHE A 4 1.62 -5.56 -6.96
C PHE A 4 0.76 -4.40 -6.46
N ILE A 5 -0.15 -4.69 -5.54
CA ILE A 5 -0.94 -3.69 -4.84
C ILE A 5 -0.37 -3.55 -3.44
N VAL A 6 0.38 -2.48 -3.22
CA VAL A 6 1.14 -2.24 -1.98
C VAL A 6 0.45 -1.12 -1.21
N PHE A 7 -0.09 -1.41 -0.04
CA PHE A 7 -0.97 -0.46 0.65
C PHE A 7 -0.73 -0.36 2.15
N TYR A 8 -1.03 0.81 2.71
CA TYR A 8 -1.18 1.00 4.15
C TYR A 8 -2.65 1.27 4.49
N SER A 9 -3.18 0.62 5.53
CA SER A 9 -4.57 0.80 5.95
C SER A 9 -4.69 0.72 7.48
N LEU A 10 -4.99 1.85 8.12
CA LEU A 10 -5.17 1.87 9.58
C LEU A 10 -6.51 1.26 10.02
N TYR A 11 -7.62 1.71 9.40
CA TYR A 11 -8.99 1.33 9.78
C TYR A 11 -9.71 0.42 8.76
N GLY A 12 -9.06 0.05 7.65
CA GLY A 12 -9.60 -0.90 6.68
C GLY A 12 -10.14 -0.32 5.37
N HIS A 13 -10.34 1.01 5.26
CA HIS A 13 -10.85 1.62 4.02
C HIS A 13 -9.93 1.38 2.82
N ILE A 14 -8.63 1.61 3.01
CA ILE A 14 -7.64 1.37 1.94
C ILE A 14 -7.51 -0.12 1.63
N ARG A 15 -7.61 -1.02 2.62
CA ARG A 15 -7.65 -2.47 2.38
C ARG A 15 -8.80 -2.85 1.44
N ARG A 16 -10.01 -2.35 1.71
CA ARG A 16 -11.17 -2.65 0.87
C ARG A 16 -11.02 -2.10 -0.55
N MET A 17 -10.43 -0.91 -0.68
CA MET A 17 -10.08 -0.36 -2.00
C MET A 17 -9.01 -1.22 -2.70
N ALA A 18 -7.99 -1.70 -1.97
CA ALA A 18 -6.95 -2.57 -2.51
C ALA A 18 -7.52 -3.89 -3.04
N GLU A 19 -8.49 -4.48 -2.33
CA GLU A 19 -9.23 -5.66 -2.77
C GLU A 19 -9.97 -5.39 -4.07
N ALA A 20 -10.72 -4.30 -4.16
CA ALA A 20 -11.45 -3.93 -5.38
C ALA A 20 -10.53 -3.62 -6.57
N VAL A 21 -9.42 -2.91 -6.34
CA VAL A 21 -8.37 -2.68 -7.36
C VAL A 21 -7.78 -4.02 -7.81
N GLY A 22 -7.57 -4.95 -6.88
CA GLY A 22 -7.05 -6.28 -7.17
C GLY A 22 -8.02 -7.15 -7.95
N GLU A 23 -9.31 -7.08 -7.65
CA GLU A 23 -10.37 -7.73 -8.43
C GLU A 23 -10.38 -7.20 -9.86
N GLY A 24 -10.39 -5.89 -10.06
CA GLY A 24 -10.36 -5.29 -11.41
C GLY A 24 -9.09 -5.64 -12.19
N ALA A 25 -7.92 -5.64 -11.54
CA ALA A 25 -6.67 -6.04 -12.19
C ALA A 25 -6.68 -7.52 -12.64
N LYS A 26 -7.36 -8.41 -11.90
CA LYS A 26 -7.47 -9.84 -12.22
C LYS A 26 -8.36 -10.11 -13.45
N GLU A 27 -9.21 -9.18 -13.86
CA GLU A 27 -10.03 -9.32 -15.07
C GLU A 27 -9.18 -9.30 -16.35
N VAL A 28 -7.96 -8.76 -16.28
CA VAL A 28 -7.03 -8.74 -17.41
C VAL A 28 -6.32 -10.08 -17.54
N GLY A 29 -6.53 -10.77 -18.66
CA GLY A 29 -5.88 -12.04 -18.96
C GLY A 29 -4.36 -11.97 -18.84
N GLY A 30 -3.76 -12.89 -18.06
CA GLY A 30 -2.31 -12.96 -17.83
C GLY A 30 -1.78 -12.01 -16.73
N ALA A 31 -2.66 -11.30 -16.01
CA ALA A 31 -2.29 -10.56 -14.81
C ALA A 31 -2.19 -11.48 -13.58
N GLU A 32 -1.02 -11.47 -12.93
CA GLU A 32 -0.79 -12.10 -11.63
C GLU A 32 -0.82 -11.01 -10.57
N VAL A 33 -1.87 -11.00 -9.75
CA VAL A 33 -2.14 -9.90 -8.80
C VAL A 33 -1.86 -10.32 -7.37
N SER A 34 -0.97 -9.59 -6.69
CA SER A 34 -0.62 -9.81 -5.29
C SER A 34 -0.88 -8.55 -4.46
N LEU A 35 -1.47 -8.74 -3.27
CA LEU A 35 -1.68 -7.67 -2.30
C LEU A 35 -0.61 -7.76 -1.21
N TYR A 36 -0.04 -6.61 -0.87
CA TYR A 36 0.95 -6.48 0.19
C TYR A 36 0.60 -5.30 1.11
N ARG A 37 0.84 -5.50 2.41
CA ARG A 37 0.78 -4.43 3.41
C ARG A 37 2.13 -3.73 3.50
N VAL A 38 2.10 -2.42 3.68
CA VAL A 38 3.25 -1.66 4.15
C VAL A 38 3.45 -1.94 5.65
N PRO A 39 4.70 -2.03 6.15
CA PRO A 39 4.98 -2.19 7.57
C PRO A 39 4.30 -1.12 8.44
N GLU A 40 3.73 -1.55 9.57
CA GLU A 40 3.23 -0.63 10.59
C GLU A 40 4.40 -0.11 11.43
N THR A 41 4.34 1.17 11.82
CA THR A 41 5.41 1.87 12.54
C THR A 41 4.94 2.34 13.91
N LEU A 42 3.63 2.36 14.15
CA LEU A 42 3.06 2.65 15.46
C LEU A 42 3.14 1.43 16.38
N PRO A 43 3.50 1.62 17.66
CA PRO A 43 3.39 0.57 18.67
C PRO A 43 1.95 0.05 18.83
N GLU A 44 1.80 -1.23 19.15
CA GLU A 44 0.49 -1.88 19.32
C GLU A 44 -0.40 -1.16 20.34
N GLU A 45 0.18 -0.66 21.44
CA GLU A 45 -0.52 0.11 22.47
C GLU A 45 -1.17 1.40 21.92
N ILE A 46 -0.54 2.04 20.92
CA ILE A 46 -1.08 3.21 20.25
C ILE A 46 -2.22 2.79 19.31
N LEU A 47 -2.03 1.71 18.54
CA LEU A 47 -3.09 1.14 17.69
C LEU A 47 -4.32 0.75 18.51
N LYS A 48 -4.12 0.22 19.72
CA LYS A 48 -5.18 -0.10 20.68
C LYS A 48 -5.94 1.15 21.12
N LYS A 49 -5.23 2.21 21.53
CA LYS A 49 -5.86 3.49 21.92
C LYS A 49 -6.62 4.15 20.77
N MET A 50 -6.16 3.94 19.54
CA MET A 50 -6.83 4.43 18.32
C MET A 50 -8.03 3.57 17.89
N GLY A 51 -8.27 2.42 18.53
CA GLY A 51 -9.34 1.49 18.13
C GLY A 51 -9.07 0.75 16.81
N ALA A 52 -7.80 0.66 16.38
CA ALA A 52 -7.45 0.12 15.07
C ALA A 52 -7.23 -1.42 15.06
N LEU A 53 -7.11 -2.07 16.22
CA LEU A 53 -6.68 -3.48 16.31
C LEU A 53 -7.58 -4.46 15.53
N GLU A 54 -8.90 -4.30 15.58
CA GLU A 54 -9.80 -5.20 14.86
C GLU A 54 -9.64 -5.07 13.35
N ALA A 55 -9.47 -3.84 12.85
CA ALA A 55 -9.15 -3.63 11.43
C ALA A 55 -7.81 -4.27 11.05
N GLN A 56 -6.78 -4.13 11.91
CA GLN A 56 -5.46 -4.73 11.67
C GLN A 56 -5.51 -6.27 11.63
N LYS A 57 -6.24 -6.91 12.56
CA LYS A 57 -6.45 -8.36 12.55
C LYS A 57 -7.11 -8.84 11.26
N GLY A 58 -8.10 -8.08 10.75
CA GLY A 58 -8.79 -8.37 9.49
C GLY A 58 -7.91 -8.36 8.24
N MET A 59 -6.65 -7.93 8.34
CA MET A 59 -5.67 -7.95 7.24
C MET A 59 -4.37 -8.66 7.58
N ALA A 60 -4.29 -9.35 8.71
CA ALA A 60 -3.06 -10.01 9.16
C ALA A 60 -2.60 -11.13 8.22
N SER A 61 -3.53 -11.75 7.47
CA SER A 61 -3.22 -12.77 6.45
C SER A 61 -2.55 -12.23 5.20
N ILE A 62 -2.64 -10.92 4.94
CA ILE A 62 -1.96 -10.27 3.82
C ILE A 62 -0.49 -10.07 4.21
N PRO A 63 0.48 -10.52 3.39
CA PRO A 63 1.90 -10.41 3.70
C PRO A 63 2.34 -8.94 3.78
N VAL A 64 3.40 -8.68 4.55
CA VAL A 64 4.05 -7.37 4.59
C VAL A 64 5.09 -7.32 3.48
N CYS A 65 5.09 -6.25 2.68
CA CYS A 65 6.05 -6.04 1.60
C CYS A 65 7.43 -5.69 2.18
N THR A 66 8.48 -6.33 1.68
CA THR A 66 9.84 -5.76 1.75
C THR A 66 10.07 -4.85 0.55
N VAL A 67 11.03 -3.92 0.65
CA VAL A 67 11.30 -2.99 -0.46
C VAL A 67 11.83 -3.74 -1.68
N GLU A 68 12.65 -4.78 -1.48
CA GLU A 68 13.27 -5.57 -2.55
C GLU A 68 12.23 -6.25 -3.45
N GLU A 69 11.08 -6.66 -2.88
CA GLU A 69 9.98 -7.28 -3.62
C GLU A 69 9.41 -6.36 -4.70
N LEU A 70 9.48 -5.03 -4.53
CA LEU A 70 9.00 -4.06 -5.54
C LEU A 70 9.66 -4.26 -6.90
N SER A 71 10.92 -4.73 -6.93
CA SER A 71 11.65 -5.00 -8.18
C SER A 71 11.05 -6.14 -9.00
N GLN A 72 10.26 -7.02 -8.39
CA GLN A 72 9.66 -8.20 -9.02
C GLN A 72 8.37 -7.89 -9.79
N ALA A 73 7.76 -6.73 -9.55
CA ALA A 73 6.51 -6.33 -10.18
C ALA A 73 6.73 -5.75 -11.59
N ASP A 74 5.79 -5.92 -12.50
CA ASP A 74 5.73 -5.16 -13.76
C ASP A 74 4.97 -3.83 -13.56
N ALA A 75 3.98 -3.85 -12.66
CA ALA A 75 3.19 -2.69 -12.26
C ALA A 75 3.02 -2.66 -10.73
N ILE A 76 3.10 -1.47 -10.15
CA ILE A 76 2.89 -1.24 -8.71
C ILE A 76 1.79 -0.20 -8.53
N ILE A 77 0.77 -0.56 -7.75
CA ILE A 77 -0.33 0.32 -7.39
C ILE A 77 -0.26 0.58 -5.88
N PHE A 78 -0.01 1.83 -5.50
CA PHE A 78 0.13 2.21 -4.10
C PHE A 78 -1.19 2.68 -3.49
N GLY A 79 -1.54 2.16 -2.31
CA GLY A 79 -2.71 2.59 -1.55
C GLY A 79 -2.33 3.26 -0.24
N THR A 80 -2.76 4.50 0.00
CA THR A 80 -2.45 5.19 1.27
C THR A 80 -3.59 6.11 1.71
N PRO A 81 -3.97 6.14 3.00
CA PRO A 81 -4.92 7.15 3.48
C PRO A 81 -4.22 8.51 3.51
N THR A 82 -4.97 9.58 3.27
CA THR A 82 -4.39 10.92 3.37
C THR A 82 -3.98 11.24 4.81
N ARG A 83 -2.88 11.98 4.94
CA ARG A 83 -2.47 12.70 6.14
C ARG A 83 -2.11 14.12 5.71
N PHE A 84 -3.06 15.04 5.90
CA PHE A 84 -2.91 16.46 5.55
C PHE A 84 -2.45 16.68 4.10
N GLY A 85 -3.17 16.08 3.13
CA GLY A 85 -2.84 16.20 1.71
C GLY A 85 -1.74 15.25 1.22
N ASN A 86 -1.04 14.56 2.12
CA ASN A 86 0.07 13.67 1.78
C ASN A 86 -0.25 12.19 2.04
N MET A 87 0.66 11.31 1.60
CA MET A 87 0.68 9.91 2.06
C MET A 87 0.90 9.82 3.57
N CYS A 88 0.49 8.72 4.19
CA CYS A 88 0.80 8.48 5.60
C CYS A 88 2.30 8.26 5.85
N GLY A 89 2.74 8.50 7.09
CA GLY A 89 4.13 8.32 7.51
C GLY A 89 4.65 6.89 7.29
N GLN A 90 3.80 5.87 7.44
CA GLN A 90 4.15 4.47 7.19
C GLN A 90 4.53 4.24 5.72
N MET A 91 3.73 4.77 4.78
CA MET A 91 4.04 4.69 3.35
C MET A 91 5.32 5.48 3.03
N ARG A 92 5.48 6.67 3.61
CA ARG A 92 6.69 7.49 3.40
C ARG A 92 7.94 6.75 3.86
N GLN A 93 7.94 6.18 5.07
CA GLN A 93 9.08 5.44 5.61
C GLN A 93 9.44 4.21 4.76
N PHE A 94 8.44 3.49 4.24
CA PHE A 94 8.67 2.37 3.33
C PHE A 94 9.30 2.83 2.01
N LEU A 95 8.83 3.92 1.43
CA LEU A 95 9.40 4.49 0.20
C LEU A 95 10.77 5.17 0.43
N ASP A 96 11.03 5.72 1.61
CA ASP A 96 12.37 6.23 1.98
C ASP A 96 13.43 5.12 2.00
N ALA A 97 13.02 3.89 2.31
CA ALA A 97 13.89 2.72 2.29
C ALA A 97 14.20 2.19 0.88
N THR A 98 13.63 2.75 -0.20
CA THR A 98 13.89 2.29 -1.58
C THR A 98 15.15 2.88 -2.22
N GLY A 99 16.04 3.53 -1.45
CA GLY A 99 17.24 4.18 -1.98
C GLY A 99 18.17 3.24 -2.78
N GLY A 100 18.31 1.99 -2.34
CA GLY A 100 19.10 0.98 -3.06
C GLY A 100 18.51 0.61 -4.42
N LEU A 101 17.18 0.45 -4.50
CA LEU A 101 16.47 0.18 -5.76
C LEU A 101 16.57 1.36 -6.73
N TRP A 102 16.47 2.58 -6.19
CA TRP A 102 16.62 3.80 -6.98
C TRP A 102 18.02 3.89 -7.59
N ALA A 103 19.07 3.67 -6.81
CA ALA A 103 20.45 3.72 -7.29
C ALA A 103 20.73 2.70 -8.41
N GLN A 104 20.03 1.56 -8.41
CA GLN A 104 20.15 0.51 -9.43
C GLN A 104 19.22 0.73 -10.64
N GLY A 105 18.34 1.73 -10.60
CA GLY A 105 17.28 1.89 -11.60
C GLY A 105 16.28 0.73 -11.62
N ALA A 106 16.17 -0.04 -10.53
CA ALA A 106 15.43 -1.30 -10.48
C ALA A 106 13.90 -1.13 -10.65
N LEU A 107 13.39 0.08 -10.49
CA LEU A 107 11.98 0.41 -10.70
C LEU A 107 11.71 1.16 -12.02
N THR A 108 12.76 1.46 -12.80
CA THR A 108 12.63 2.18 -14.07
C THR A 108 11.82 1.36 -15.09
N GLY A 109 10.86 2.01 -15.75
CA GLY A 109 10.02 1.38 -16.77
C GLY A 109 8.84 0.56 -16.22
N LYS A 110 8.73 0.38 -14.89
CA LYS A 110 7.56 -0.23 -14.26
C LYS A 110 6.40 0.76 -14.21
N LEU A 111 5.17 0.26 -14.37
CA LEU A 111 3.98 1.11 -14.28
C LEU A 111 3.70 1.47 -12.81
N GLY A 112 3.46 2.76 -12.54
CA GLY A 112 3.07 3.27 -11.23
C GLY A 112 1.65 3.84 -11.25
N SER A 113 0.84 3.50 -10.25
CA SER A 113 -0.48 4.09 -10.01
C SER A 113 -0.74 4.24 -8.51
N VAL A 114 -1.72 5.06 -8.12
CA VAL A 114 -2.02 5.38 -6.72
C VAL A 114 -3.53 5.49 -6.49
N PHE A 115 -3.99 5.09 -5.31
CA PHE A 115 -5.32 5.42 -4.79
C PHE A 115 -5.25 5.86 -3.32
N THR A 116 -6.26 6.62 -2.88
CA THR A 116 -6.30 7.18 -1.54
C THR A 116 -7.71 7.18 -0.93
N SER A 117 -7.81 7.60 0.32
CA SER A 117 -9.04 7.81 1.07
C SER A 117 -8.86 9.02 2.00
N SER A 118 -9.87 9.89 2.04
CA SER A 118 -9.93 11.09 2.86
C SER A 118 -11.18 11.10 3.74
N ALA A 119 -11.15 11.91 4.80
CA ALA A 119 -12.30 12.11 5.67
C ALA A 119 -13.37 13.03 5.06
N THR A 120 -12.97 13.93 4.15
CA THR A 120 -13.85 14.90 3.49
C THR A 120 -13.66 14.89 1.98
N GLN A 121 -14.67 15.34 1.23
CA GLN A 121 -14.70 15.28 -0.25
C GLN A 121 -13.52 16.02 -0.92
N HIS A 122 -12.99 17.07 -0.29
CA HIS A 122 -11.87 17.86 -0.80
C HIS A 122 -10.68 17.89 0.17
N GLY A 123 -10.58 16.90 1.07
CA GLY A 123 -9.58 16.81 2.15
C GLY A 123 -8.26 16.17 1.73
N GLY A 124 -7.73 16.56 0.56
CA GLY A 124 -6.49 16.02 -0.02
C GLY A 124 -5.72 17.04 -0.87
N GLN A 125 -5.95 18.33 -0.62
CA GLN A 125 -5.30 19.45 -1.31
C GLN A 125 -3.90 19.71 -0.77
#